data_AF-A0A8T0IBV6-F1
#
_entry.id   AF-A0A8T0IBV6-F1
#
_cell.length_a   1.000
_cell.length_b   1.000
_cell.length_c   1.000
_cell.angle_alpha   90.00
_cell.angle_beta   90.00
_cell.angle_gamma   90.00
#
_symmetry.space_group_name_H-M   'P 1'
#
loop_
_entity.id
_entity.type
_entity.pdbx_description
1 polymer ?
#
loop_
_entity_poly.entity_id
_entity_poly.type
_entity_poly.pdbx_seq_one_letter_code
_entity_poly.pdbx_strand_id
1 'polypeptide(L)'
;MAAHSLSRTFAVATRTSCLFALETECTRSQLLLGARASQLRGFRGVSARGKGESLGKVEFGRGGMLRRRGSGGGDGKRGAAQAESSTLEKEKKKGLPEGYMEEMQQFLWKDLVHLFDEQGIDKSMYDDKVEFRDPITKYDSLNGYLINITVLRTVFRPIFELHSVKQTGPYEITTRWTMTMNFWIVLWQPQLLFTGVSIMRVNPETGKFNAHIDRWDSIENNEYFSFEGAKDVIRQMQYFKQPDLETPEYKVWKRTAVYQVREYEPVVMVETDCDSIAGSNNFNTVAGYIFGKNEKGEKMKMTTPVFTETTGSAPSASGAKLQIVLPSSCKSSE
;
A
#
# COMPACT_ATOMS: atom_id res chain seq x y z
N MET A 1 -32.96 -53.49 -9.97
CA MET A 1 -32.69 -52.07 -10.24
C MET A 1 -32.09 -51.46 -9.00
N ALA A 2 -30.76 -51.38 -8.93
CA ALA A 2 -30.06 -50.80 -7.79
C ALA A 2 -30.06 -49.28 -7.91
N ALA A 3 -30.75 -48.61 -6.99
CA ALA A 3 -30.70 -47.16 -6.85
C ALA A 3 -29.37 -46.77 -6.19
N HIS A 4 -28.40 -46.34 -7.01
CA HIS A 4 -27.22 -45.66 -6.49
C HIS A 4 -27.62 -44.23 -6.08
N SER A 5 -27.96 -44.06 -4.81
CA SER A 5 -27.95 -42.76 -4.15
C SER A 5 -26.51 -42.29 -4.05
N LEU A 6 -26.08 -41.44 -4.98
CA LEU A 6 -24.83 -40.68 -4.85
C LEU A 6 -25.09 -39.60 -3.80
N SER A 7 -24.92 -39.95 -2.52
CA SER A 7 -24.74 -38.96 -1.47
C SER A 7 -23.40 -38.27 -1.75
N ARG A 8 -23.45 -37.13 -2.45
CA ARG A 8 -22.27 -36.26 -2.61
C ARG A 8 -22.03 -35.64 -1.24
N THR A 9 -20.94 -36.04 -0.61
CA THR A 9 -20.54 -35.54 0.71
C THR A 9 -20.28 -34.04 0.62
N PHE A 10 -21.04 -33.26 1.37
CA PHE A 10 -20.74 -31.86 1.64
C PHE A 10 -20.04 -31.80 2.99
N ALA A 11 -18.92 -31.09 3.06
CA ALA A 11 -18.28 -30.79 4.33
C ALA A 11 -18.50 -29.31 4.65
N VAL A 12 -18.92 -29.03 5.88
CA VAL A 12 -18.90 -27.69 6.45
C VAL A 12 -17.61 -27.58 7.26
N ALA A 13 -16.78 -26.60 6.91
CA ALA A 13 -15.50 -26.39 7.57
C ALA A 13 -15.44 -24.97 8.16
N THR A 14 -14.89 -24.88 9.37
CA THR A 14 -14.56 -23.62 10.03
C THR A 14 -13.08 -23.37 9.85
N ARG A 15 -12.72 -22.27 9.17
CA ARG A 15 -11.31 -21.89 8.95
C ARG A 15 -10.95 -20.74 9.87
N THR A 16 -9.87 -20.91 10.63
CA THR A 16 -9.25 -19.84 11.44
C THR A 16 -8.41 -18.91 10.56
N SER A 17 -8.09 -17.72 11.06
CA SER A 17 -7.48 -16.61 10.33
C SER A 17 -6.36 -17.05 9.38
N CYS A 18 -6.45 -16.65 8.11
CA CYS A 18 -5.52 -17.02 7.04
C CYS A 18 -5.13 -15.80 6.19
N LEU A 19 -3.85 -15.74 5.81
CA LEU A 19 -3.31 -14.74 4.89
C LEU A 19 -3.32 -15.29 3.46
N PHE A 20 -3.98 -14.57 2.54
CA PHE A 20 -4.00 -14.90 1.12
C PHE A 20 -3.41 -13.76 0.28
N ALA A 21 -2.52 -14.12 -0.65
CA ALA A 21 -2.07 -13.22 -1.71
C ALA A 21 -2.94 -13.45 -2.96
N LEU A 22 -3.68 -12.43 -3.37
CA LEU A 22 -4.53 -12.47 -4.57
C LEU A 22 -3.99 -11.50 -5.62
N GLU A 23 -3.89 -11.95 -6.86
CA GLU A 23 -3.66 -11.05 -8.00
C GLU A 23 -4.86 -10.11 -8.16
N THR A 24 -4.60 -8.82 -8.41
CA THR A 24 -5.68 -7.85 -8.63
C THR A 24 -6.47 -8.23 -9.89
N GLU A 25 -7.80 -8.18 -9.81
CA GLU A 25 -8.76 -8.76 -10.76
C GLU A 25 -8.63 -8.30 -12.24
N CYS A 26 -7.77 -7.34 -12.56
CA CYS A 26 -7.55 -6.82 -13.91
C CYS A 26 -6.58 -7.69 -14.76
N THR A 27 -5.65 -8.43 -14.14
CA THR A 27 -4.67 -9.23 -14.90
C THR A 27 -5.31 -10.42 -15.62
N ARG A 28 -6.44 -10.93 -15.09
CA ARG A 28 -7.16 -12.08 -15.66
C ARG A 28 -7.83 -11.76 -17.00
N SER A 29 -8.18 -10.50 -17.25
CA SER A 29 -8.81 -10.10 -18.52
C SER A 29 -7.81 -10.00 -19.67
N GLN A 30 -6.52 -9.76 -19.40
CA GLN A 30 -5.49 -9.71 -20.46
C GLN A 30 -5.03 -11.09 -20.93
N LEU A 31 -5.02 -12.09 -20.04
CA LEU A 31 -4.65 -13.48 -20.39
C LEU A 31 -5.69 -14.16 -21.29
N LEU A 32 -6.97 -13.77 -21.23
CA LEU A 32 -8.02 -14.30 -22.12
C LEU A 32 -8.09 -13.60 -23.49
N LEU A 33 -7.51 -12.40 -23.62
CA LEU A 33 -7.42 -11.68 -24.91
C LEU A 33 -6.17 -12.07 -25.72
N GLY A 34 -5.11 -12.57 -25.07
CA GLY A 34 -3.90 -13.07 -25.74
C GLY A 34 -4.09 -14.39 -26.51
N ALA A 35 -5.12 -15.18 -26.17
CA ALA A 35 -5.39 -16.47 -26.80
C ALA A 35 -6.23 -16.40 -28.10
N ARG A 36 -6.66 -15.21 -28.53
CA ARG A 36 -7.43 -15.02 -29.79
C ARG A 36 -6.69 -14.25 -30.90
N ALA A 37 -5.43 -13.85 -30.69
CA ALA A 37 -4.67 -13.04 -31.65
C ALA A 37 -3.63 -13.83 -32.49
N SER A 38 -3.60 -15.18 -32.41
CA SER A 38 -2.65 -16.00 -33.18
C SER A 38 -3.17 -16.49 -34.54
N GLN A 39 -4.36 -16.05 -34.96
CA GLN A 39 -5.01 -16.53 -36.18
C GLN A 39 -5.48 -15.38 -37.06
N LEU A 40 -4.57 -14.49 -37.46
CA LEU A 40 -4.67 -13.63 -38.64
C LEU A 40 -3.24 -13.21 -39.05
N ARG A 41 -2.51 -14.15 -39.67
CA ARG A 41 -1.31 -13.85 -40.46
C ARG A 41 -1.75 -13.41 -41.85
N GLY A 42 -1.31 -12.23 -42.26
CA GLY A 42 -1.29 -11.83 -43.65
C GLY A 42 -1.36 -10.32 -43.81
N PHE A 43 -0.22 -9.64 -43.85
CA PHE A 43 0.16 -8.77 -44.97
C PHE A 43 1.60 -8.27 -44.78
N ARG A 44 2.30 -8.18 -45.91
CA ARG A 44 3.73 -7.91 -46.08
C ARG A 44 4.11 -6.44 -45.82
N GLY A 45 5.31 -6.28 -45.25
CA GLY A 45 6.38 -5.40 -45.75
C GLY A 45 6.25 -3.89 -45.54
N VAL A 46 7.25 -3.29 -44.89
CA VAL A 46 8.36 -2.55 -45.54
C VAL A 46 9.37 -2.14 -44.45
N SER A 47 10.64 -2.34 -44.78
CA SER A 47 11.83 -1.98 -44.03
C SER A 47 12.24 -0.54 -44.33
N ALA A 48 12.67 0.22 -43.32
CA ALA A 48 13.50 1.41 -43.53
C ALA A 48 14.57 1.50 -42.44
N ARG A 49 15.81 1.53 -42.92
CA ARG A 49 17.10 1.54 -42.25
C ARG A 49 17.66 2.97 -42.39
N GLY A 50 18.30 3.51 -41.36
CA GLY A 50 19.35 4.51 -41.60
C GLY A 50 19.54 5.62 -40.55
N LYS A 51 20.78 5.63 -40.01
CA LYS A 51 21.62 6.78 -39.61
C LYS A 51 21.13 7.62 -38.41
N GLY A 52 21.86 7.82 -37.33
CA GLY A 52 23.30 7.81 -37.14
C GLY A 52 23.90 9.16 -37.55
N GLU A 53 23.87 10.14 -36.65
CA GLU A 53 24.78 11.29 -36.67
C GLU A 53 24.83 11.96 -35.28
N SER A 54 26.03 11.89 -34.71
CA SER A 54 26.53 12.66 -33.57
C SER A 54 27.30 13.84 -34.16
N LEU A 55 27.18 15.04 -33.56
CA LEU A 55 28.23 16.08 -33.49
C LEU A 55 27.66 17.34 -32.83
N GLY A 56 28.46 17.99 -31.98
CA GLY A 56 28.19 19.37 -31.56
C GLY A 56 28.66 19.75 -30.15
N LYS A 57 29.92 19.47 -29.81
CA LYS A 57 30.59 20.01 -28.61
C LYS A 57 30.96 21.47 -28.90
N VAL A 58 30.49 22.41 -28.09
CA VAL A 58 30.89 23.83 -28.14
C VAL A 58 31.67 24.16 -26.88
N GLU A 59 32.99 24.30 -27.03
CA GLU A 59 33.88 24.94 -26.05
C GLU A 59 33.81 26.47 -26.21
N PHE A 60 33.70 27.18 -25.09
CA PHE A 60 33.92 28.63 -25.04
C PHE A 60 35.14 28.95 -24.18
N GLY A 61 36.21 29.34 -24.86
CA GLY A 61 36.91 30.62 -24.67
C GLY A 61 37.43 30.99 -23.27
N ARG A 62 38.75 30.86 -23.08
CA ARG A 62 39.56 31.52 -22.06
C ARG A 62 39.54 33.05 -22.16
N GLY A 63 39.53 33.71 -21.01
CA GLY A 63 39.97 35.11 -20.83
C GLY A 63 39.59 35.58 -19.42
N GLY A 64 40.38 36.27 -18.62
CA GLY A 64 41.76 36.73 -18.71
C GLY A 64 42.16 37.14 -17.28
N MET A 65 43.41 36.90 -16.94
CA MET A 65 44.01 37.15 -15.64
C MET A 65 44.38 38.63 -15.52
N LEU A 66 43.89 39.33 -14.49
CA LEU A 66 44.37 40.67 -14.13
C LEU A 66 44.69 40.73 -12.63
N ARG A 67 45.99 40.62 -12.35
CA ARG A 67 46.62 40.97 -11.08
C ARG A 67 46.57 42.48 -10.90
N ARG A 68 46.19 42.94 -9.71
CA ARG A 68 46.68 44.22 -9.15
C ARG A 68 47.17 44.00 -7.73
N ARG A 69 48.31 44.61 -7.46
CA ARG A 69 49.17 44.52 -6.27
C ARG A 69 49.18 45.90 -5.59
N GLY A 70 49.25 45.93 -4.26
CA GLY A 70 49.48 47.12 -3.44
C GLY A 70 48.62 47.05 -2.15
N SER A 71 49.10 46.59 -0.99
CA SER A 71 50.16 47.10 -0.09
C SER A 71 49.60 48.08 0.96
N GLY A 72 49.80 47.74 2.25
CA GLY A 72 49.96 48.71 3.33
C GLY A 72 49.07 48.57 4.58
N GLY A 73 49.60 47.88 5.61
CA GLY A 73 49.67 48.37 7.01
C GLY A 73 48.42 48.42 7.88
N GLY A 74 48.46 47.71 9.02
CA GLY A 74 47.51 47.92 10.14
C GLY A 74 47.50 46.77 11.14
N ASP A 75 48.51 46.72 12.01
CA ASP A 75 48.56 45.87 13.19
C ASP A 75 47.52 46.26 14.24
N GLY A 76 47.06 45.27 15.02
CA GLY A 76 46.49 45.49 16.35
C GLY A 76 44.96 45.43 16.44
N LYS A 77 44.41 44.20 16.47
CA LYS A 77 43.24 43.73 17.28
C LYS A 77 42.67 42.45 16.66
N ARG A 78 43.44 41.36 16.71
CA ARG A 78 42.95 39.99 16.49
C ARG A 78 43.33 39.19 17.72
N GLY A 79 42.42 39.11 18.68
CA GLY A 79 42.69 38.42 19.95
C GLY A 79 41.48 38.29 20.88
N ALA A 80 40.46 39.14 20.74
CA ALA A 80 39.26 39.08 21.59
C ALA A 80 38.02 38.49 20.88
N ALA A 81 37.85 38.71 19.57
CA ALA A 81 36.67 38.23 18.83
C ALA A 81 36.72 36.72 18.45
N GLN A 82 37.86 36.06 18.64
CA GLN A 82 38.06 34.64 18.32
C GLN A 82 37.94 33.74 19.56
N ALA A 83 37.93 34.34 20.76
CA ALA A 83 37.76 33.64 22.03
C ALA A 83 36.27 33.51 22.44
N GLU A 84 35.40 34.46 22.05
CA GLU A 84 33.95 34.36 22.30
C GLU A 84 33.20 33.54 21.24
N SER A 85 33.70 33.47 20.01
CA SER A 85 33.14 32.59 18.97
C SER A 85 33.46 31.11 19.20
N SER A 86 34.49 30.80 19.99
CA SER A 86 34.94 29.42 20.24
C SER A 86 34.35 28.80 21.51
N THR A 87 33.55 29.56 22.27
CA THR A 87 32.81 29.05 23.44
C THR A 87 31.37 28.64 23.11
N LEU A 88 30.82 29.05 21.95
CA LEU A 88 29.48 28.62 21.49
C LEU A 88 29.51 27.41 20.54
N GLU A 89 30.68 27.00 20.03
CA GLU A 89 30.83 25.83 19.14
C GLU A 89 31.11 24.51 19.89
N LYS A 90 31.19 24.52 21.22
CA LYS A 90 31.57 23.34 22.01
C LYS A 90 30.45 22.64 22.79
N GLU A 91 29.18 23.05 22.65
CA GLU A 91 28.05 22.36 23.30
C GLU A 91 27.21 21.44 22.39
N LYS A 92 27.41 21.45 21.07
CA LYS A 92 26.62 20.60 20.16
C LYS A 92 27.32 19.30 19.79
N LYS A 93 27.26 18.33 20.71
CA LYS A 93 27.26 16.88 20.39
C LYS A 93 26.90 16.06 21.62
N LYS A 94 25.79 16.44 22.28
CA LYS A 94 25.13 15.50 23.19
C LYS A 94 24.27 14.62 22.29
N GLY A 95 24.73 13.38 22.05
CA GLY A 95 23.88 12.37 21.43
C GLY A 95 22.60 12.20 22.24
N LEU A 96 21.53 11.77 21.58
CA LEU A 96 20.27 11.49 22.27
C LEU A 96 20.50 10.41 23.34
N PRO A 97 19.74 10.46 24.46
CA PRO A 97 19.85 9.45 25.51
C PRO A 97 19.67 8.02 24.98
N GLU A 98 20.30 7.06 25.64
CA GLU A 98 20.05 5.64 25.37
C GLU A 98 18.57 5.32 25.62
N GLY A 99 17.94 4.54 24.74
CA GLY A 99 16.50 4.25 24.80
C GLY A 99 15.58 5.34 24.23
N TYR A 100 16.08 6.53 23.89
CA TYR A 100 15.23 7.62 23.38
C TYR A 100 14.45 7.24 22.12
N MET A 101 15.06 6.48 21.21
CA MET A 101 14.39 6.02 19.99
C MET A 101 13.26 5.04 20.26
N GLU A 102 13.29 4.29 21.37
CA GLU A 102 12.20 3.42 21.80
C GLU A 102 11.01 4.26 22.32
N GLU A 103 11.29 5.32 23.06
CA GLU A 103 10.28 6.29 23.49
C GLU A 103 9.61 6.95 22.27
N MET A 104 10.40 7.36 21.27
CA MET A 104 9.87 7.94 20.04
C MET A 104 9.00 6.95 19.24
N GLN A 105 9.34 5.66 19.24
CA GLN A 105 8.51 4.62 18.63
C GLN A 105 7.17 4.45 19.36
N GLN A 106 7.20 4.43 20.69
CA GLN A 106 5.98 4.34 21.51
C GLN A 106 5.09 5.59 21.35
N PHE A 107 5.70 6.76 21.26
CA PHE A 107 5.01 8.00 20.95
C PHE A 107 4.31 7.90 19.58
N LEU A 108 5.03 7.51 18.52
CA LEU A 108 4.44 7.37 17.18
C LEU A 108 3.30 6.36 17.14
N TRP A 109 3.42 5.25 17.87
CA TRP A 109 2.35 4.26 17.95
C TRP A 109 1.05 4.86 18.51
N LYS A 110 1.16 5.70 19.53
CA LYS A 110 0.00 6.36 20.15
C LYS A 110 -0.52 7.51 19.28
N ASP A 111 0.38 8.34 18.76
CA ASP A 111 0.05 9.58 18.06
C ASP A 111 -0.51 9.34 16.65
N LEU A 112 0.08 8.43 15.85
CA LEU A 112 -0.34 8.22 14.46
C LEU A 112 -1.74 7.59 14.33
N VAL A 113 -2.24 6.89 15.35
CA VAL A 113 -3.63 6.39 15.35
C VAL A 113 -4.63 7.56 15.37
N HIS A 114 -4.23 8.71 15.91
CA HIS A 114 -5.05 9.93 16.01
C HIS A 114 -4.87 10.87 14.81
N LEU A 115 -4.13 10.46 13.78
CA LEU A 115 -3.77 11.29 12.62
C LEU A 115 -4.97 12.01 11.98
N PHE A 116 -6.13 11.36 11.93
CA PHE A 116 -7.33 11.88 11.27
C PHE A 116 -8.55 12.02 12.18
N ASP A 117 -8.39 11.94 13.50
CA ASP A 117 -9.48 12.20 14.44
C ASP A 117 -9.45 13.64 14.98
N GLU A 118 -10.23 13.92 16.01
CA GLU A 118 -10.30 15.25 16.64
C GLU A 118 -9.06 15.59 17.46
N GLN A 119 -8.35 14.60 17.99
CA GLN A 119 -7.13 14.79 18.76
C GLN A 119 -5.99 15.24 17.85
N GLY A 120 -5.85 14.60 16.68
CA GLY A 120 -4.79 14.92 15.73
C GLY A 120 -3.38 14.61 16.26
N ILE A 121 -2.38 15.16 15.59
CA ILE A 121 -0.95 14.97 15.91
C ILE A 121 -0.50 15.99 16.97
N ASP A 122 0.29 15.53 17.94
CA ASP A 122 1.00 16.43 18.85
C ASP A 122 2.16 17.17 18.15
N LYS A 123 1.92 18.45 17.85
CA LYS A 123 2.84 19.36 17.17
C LYS A 123 4.14 19.59 17.95
N SER A 124 4.15 19.41 19.27
CA SER A 124 5.32 19.71 20.10
C SER A 124 6.53 18.81 19.79
N MET A 125 6.25 17.62 19.27
CA MET A 125 7.23 16.58 18.92
C MET A 125 7.86 16.75 17.54
N TYR A 126 7.46 17.79 16.80
CA TYR A 126 7.94 18.09 15.45
C TYR A 126 8.73 19.40 15.44
N ASP A 127 9.78 19.47 14.61
CA ASP A 127 10.51 20.70 14.34
C ASP A 127 9.63 21.67 13.51
N ASP A 128 9.87 22.99 13.57
CA ASP A 128 9.12 23.96 12.75
C ASP A 128 9.31 23.71 11.24
N LYS A 129 10.51 23.25 10.89
CA LYS A 129 10.91 22.83 9.54
C LYS A 129 10.93 21.29 9.48
N VAL A 130 9.78 20.71 9.16
CA VAL A 130 9.66 19.27 8.88
C VAL A 130 9.44 19.08 7.38
N GLU A 131 10.21 18.15 6.81
CA GLU A 131 10.02 17.67 5.45
C GLU A 131 8.94 16.60 5.43
N PHE A 132 7.74 16.96 4.95
CA PHE A 132 6.68 16.01 4.63
C PHE A 132 6.70 15.70 3.14
N ARG A 133 6.84 14.44 2.79
CA ARG A 133 6.82 13.98 1.40
C ARG A 133 5.99 12.73 1.26
N ASP A 134 5.10 12.75 0.29
CA ASP A 134 4.46 11.56 -0.24
C ASP A 134 4.56 11.59 -1.78
N PRO A 135 4.14 10.54 -2.49
CA PRO A 135 4.25 10.49 -3.95
C PRO A 135 3.48 11.59 -4.70
N ILE A 136 2.44 12.17 -4.11
CA ILE A 136 1.52 13.14 -4.74
C ILE A 136 1.48 14.52 -4.06
N THR A 137 2.04 14.69 -2.86
CA THR A 137 2.15 15.96 -2.12
C THR A 137 3.51 16.13 -1.45
N LYS A 138 3.93 17.39 -1.32
CA LYS A 138 5.16 17.77 -0.61
C LYS A 138 4.92 19.05 0.18
N TYR A 139 5.33 19.06 1.44
CA TYR A 139 5.31 20.23 2.31
C TYR A 139 6.64 20.35 3.07
N ASP A 140 7.23 21.54 3.09
CA ASP A 140 8.47 21.84 3.83
C ASP A 140 8.17 22.57 5.17
N SER A 141 6.93 22.48 5.67
CA SER A 141 6.49 23.10 6.93
C SER A 141 5.40 22.30 7.63
N LEU A 142 5.38 22.35 8.96
CA LEU A 142 4.37 21.67 9.79
C LEU A 142 2.94 22.16 9.52
N ASN A 143 2.76 23.47 9.36
CA ASN A 143 1.43 24.05 9.10
C ASN A 143 0.84 23.59 7.77
N GLY A 144 1.65 23.52 6.70
CA GLY A 144 1.18 23.04 5.40
C GLY A 144 0.66 21.60 5.46
N TYR A 145 1.38 20.74 6.18
CA TYR A 145 0.98 19.35 6.41
C TYR A 145 -0.32 19.22 7.22
N LEU A 146 -0.49 20.00 8.29
CA LEU A 146 -1.72 19.98 9.10
C LEU A 146 -2.96 20.44 8.32
N ILE A 147 -2.79 21.41 7.41
CA ILE A 147 -3.86 21.84 6.50
C ILE A 147 -4.23 20.67 5.57
N ASN A 148 -3.23 19.97 5.02
CA ASN A 148 -3.46 18.80 4.17
C ASN A 148 -4.24 17.70 4.89
N ILE A 149 -3.84 17.34 6.12
CA ILE A 149 -4.58 16.39 6.97
C ILE A 149 -6.02 16.83 7.16
N THR A 150 -6.25 18.11 7.45
CA THR A 150 -7.59 18.65 7.68
C THR A 150 -8.47 18.53 6.45
N VAL A 151 -7.92 18.83 5.26
CA VAL A 151 -8.61 18.66 3.98
C VAL A 151 -8.92 17.19 3.73
N LEU A 152 -7.93 16.31 3.89
CA LEU A 152 -8.11 14.86 3.70
C LEU A 152 -9.17 14.29 4.64
N ARG A 153 -9.14 14.66 5.92
CA ARG A 153 -10.13 14.27 6.93
C ARG A 153 -11.55 14.68 6.52
N THR A 154 -11.70 15.92 6.09
CA THR A 154 -13.00 16.49 5.73
C THR A 154 -13.57 15.86 4.46
N VAL A 155 -12.72 15.57 3.48
CA VAL A 155 -13.14 15.14 2.14
C VAL A 155 -13.25 13.61 2.03
N PHE A 156 -12.36 12.87 2.67
CA PHE A 156 -12.18 11.42 2.45
C PHE A 156 -12.45 10.53 3.67
N ARG A 157 -12.85 11.08 4.84
CA ARG A 157 -13.12 10.30 6.08
C ARG A 157 -12.18 9.09 6.26
N PRO A 158 -10.87 9.33 6.32
CA PRO A 158 -9.87 8.27 6.30
C PRO A 158 -9.91 7.44 7.59
N ILE A 159 -9.71 6.13 7.42
CA ILE A 159 -9.44 5.15 8.47
C ILE A 159 -7.98 4.78 8.32
N PHE A 160 -7.19 5.03 9.36
CA PHE A 160 -5.76 4.74 9.38
C PHE A 160 -5.48 3.60 10.37
N GLU A 161 -4.90 2.52 9.87
CA GLU A 161 -4.51 1.35 10.65
C GLU A 161 -2.98 1.25 10.67
N LEU A 162 -2.41 1.34 11.88
CA LEU A 162 -0.99 1.21 12.11
C LEU A 162 -0.64 -0.25 12.47
N HIS A 163 0.28 -0.84 11.71
CA HIS A 163 0.60 -2.27 11.76
C HIS A 163 1.88 -2.56 12.52
N SER A 164 2.89 -1.72 12.33
CA SER A 164 4.17 -1.87 13.02
C SER A 164 4.92 -0.54 13.06
N VAL A 165 5.70 -0.35 14.11
CA VAL A 165 6.66 0.75 14.25
C VAL A 165 7.99 0.14 14.64
N LYS A 166 9.04 0.42 13.87
CA LYS A 166 10.37 -0.16 14.08
C LYS A 166 11.45 0.85 13.80
N GLN A 167 12.48 0.90 14.64
CA GLN A 167 13.70 1.63 14.33
C GLN A 167 14.47 0.95 13.20
N THR A 168 14.76 1.68 12.13
CA THR A 168 15.49 1.19 10.94
C THR A 168 16.85 1.83 10.76
N GLY A 169 17.14 2.90 11.50
CA GLY A 169 18.44 3.55 11.53
C GLY A 169 18.70 4.27 12.86
N PRO A 170 19.88 4.89 13.04
CA PRO A 170 20.26 5.53 14.30
C PRO A 170 19.25 6.57 14.79
N TYR A 171 18.68 7.34 13.86
CA TYR A 171 17.67 8.37 14.11
C TYR A 171 16.49 8.25 13.13
N GLU A 172 16.16 7.01 12.75
CA GLU A 172 15.13 6.72 11.76
C GLU A 172 14.19 5.63 12.27
N ILE A 173 12.89 5.92 12.20
CA ILE A 173 11.81 5.00 12.54
C ILE A 173 10.98 4.78 11.29
N THR A 174 10.77 3.52 10.92
CA THR A 174 9.89 3.14 9.84
C THR A 174 8.61 2.54 10.41
N THR A 175 7.48 3.06 9.95
CA THR A 175 6.15 2.54 10.27
C THR A 175 5.58 1.78 9.08
N ARG A 176 4.66 0.85 9.33
CA ARG A 176 3.84 0.20 8.30
C ARG A 176 2.39 0.47 8.60
N TRP A 177 1.62 0.81 7.57
CA TRP A 177 0.24 1.24 7.73
C TRP A 177 -0.62 0.83 6.53
N THR A 178 -1.91 0.79 6.80
CA THR A 178 -2.99 0.73 5.80
C THR A 178 -3.90 1.93 6.03
N MET A 179 -4.20 2.65 4.95
CA MET A 179 -5.07 3.81 4.98
C MET A 179 -6.22 3.60 4.00
N THR A 180 -7.43 3.63 4.51
CA THR A 180 -8.66 3.51 3.72
C THR A 180 -9.38 4.85 3.73
N MET A 181 -9.66 5.41 2.56
CA MET A 181 -10.24 6.71 2.33
C MET A 181 -11.55 6.56 1.60
N ASN A 182 -12.66 7.00 2.20
CA ASN A 182 -13.99 6.94 1.63
C ASN A 182 -14.40 8.34 1.15
N PHE A 183 -14.45 8.54 -0.17
CA PHE A 183 -14.82 9.84 -0.72
C PHE A 183 -16.34 10.05 -0.69
N TRP A 184 -16.82 10.70 0.38
CA TRP A 184 -18.26 10.79 0.67
C TRP A 184 -19.02 11.84 -0.15
N ILE A 185 -18.31 12.75 -0.84
CA ILE A 185 -18.93 13.86 -1.58
C ILE A 185 -19.60 13.39 -2.89
N VAL A 186 -19.11 12.32 -3.51
CA VAL A 186 -19.67 11.79 -4.77
C VAL A 186 -20.66 10.67 -4.51
N LEU A 187 -21.65 10.55 -5.40
CA LEU A 187 -22.79 9.65 -5.24
C LEU A 187 -22.44 8.15 -5.17
N TRP A 188 -21.30 7.74 -5.76
CA TRP A 188 -20.88 6.34 -5.77
C TRP A 188 -19.87 5.98 -4.68
N GLN A 189 -19.54 6.92 -3.79
CA GLN A 189 -18.72 6.72 -2.58
C GLN A 189 -17.49 5.82 -2.80
N PRO A 190 -16.55 6.17 -3.70
CA PRO A 190 -15.41 5.33 -3.98
C PRO A 190 -14.53 5.19 -2.73
N GLN A 191 -14.06 3.97 -2.52
CA GLN A 191 -13.10 3.64 -1.48
C GLN A 191 -11.72 3.56 -2.09
N LEU A 192 -10.83 4.44 -1.66
CA LEU A 192 -9.42 4.40 -1.95
C LEU A 192 -8.75 3.66 -0.81
N LEU A 193 -7.96 2.66 -1.13
CA LEU A 193 -7.10 1.98 -0.18
C LEU A 193 -5.67 2.46 -0.45
N PHE A 194 -4.80 2.45 0.54
CA PHE A 194 -3.37 2.68 0.36
C PHE A 194 -2.65 1.85 1.41
N THR A 195 -1.53 1.26 1.04
CA THR A 195 -0.67 0.56 1.99
C THR A 195 0.75 1.01 1.74
N GLY A 196 1.53 1.12 2.79
CA GLY A 196 2.87 1.65 2.64
C GLY A 196 3.69 1.64 3.91
N VAL A 197 4.77 2.39 3.83
CA VAL A 197 5.65 2.68 4.96
C VAL A 197 5.88 4.18 5.07
N SER A 198 5.88 4.69 6.30
CA SER A 198 6.32 6.07 6.58
C SER A 198 7.67 6.03 7.26
N ILE A 199 8.62 6.79 6.72
CA ILE A 199 9.96 6.94 7.27
C ILE A 199 10.00 8.25 8.03
N MET A 200 10.07 8.14 9.35
CA MET A 200 10.16 9.24 10.29
C MET A 200 11.61 9.43 10.70
N ARG A 201 12.18 10.61 10.48
CA ARG A 201 13.53 10.94 10.96
C ARG A 201 13.47 11.84 12.17
N VAL A 202 14.38 11.59 13.11
CA VAL A 202 14.56 12.37 14.34
C VAL A 202 15.81 13.21 14.19
N ASN A 203 15.72 14.48 14.56
CA ASN A 203 16.85 15.38 14.61
C ASN A 203 17.66 15.11 15.89
N PRO A 204 18.94 14.68 15.79
CA PRO A 204 19.75 14.38 16.97
C PRO A 204 20.07 15.61 17.83
N GLU A 205 19.92 16.84 17.31
CA GLU A 205 20.17 18.07 18.06
C GLU A 205 18.95 18.52 18.88
N THR A 206 17.74 18.33 18.35
CA THR A 206 16.49 18.79 18.99
C THR A 206 15.68 17.67 19.64
N GLY A 207 15.93 16.40 19.26
CA GLY A 207 15.13 15.24 19.65
C GLY A 207 13.77 15.14 18.92
N LYS A 208 13.47 16.08 18.02
CA LYS A 208 12.16 16.18 17.37
C LYS A 208 12.15 15.52 16.00
N PHE A 209 10.96 15.19 15.50
CA PHE A 209 10.81 14.74 14.12
C PHE A 209 11.10 15.88 13.15
N ASN A 210 11.95 15.61 12.15
CA ASN A 210 12.32 16.57 11.12
C ASN A 210 12.00 16.09 9.69
N ALA A 211 11.60 14.83 9.52
CA ALA A 211 11.08 14.34 8.24
C ALA A 211 10.01 13.26 8.46
N HIS A 212 9.03 13.26 7.56
CA HIS A 212 7.98 12.25 7.43
C HIS A 212 7.85 11.95 5.93
N ILE A 213 8.35 10.78 5.52
CA ILE A 213 8.42 10.39 4.12
C ILE A 213 7.58 9.14 3.89
N ASP A 214 6.49 9.28 3.16
CA ASP A 214 5.57 8.20 2.82
C ASP A 214 5.95 7.53 1.52
N ARG A 215 5.96 6.19 1.54
CA ARG A 215 6.14 5.34 0.36
C ARG A 215 4.98 4.38 0.24
N TRP A 216 4.39 4.31 -0.94
CA TRP A 216 3.26 3.45 -1.26
C TRP A 216 3.74 2.15 -1.89
N ASP A 217 3.17 1.03 -1.44
CA ASP A 217 3.46 -0.29 -2.00
C ASP A 217 2.88 -0.47 -3.43
N SER A 218 1.91 0.37 -3.84
CA SER A 218 1.22 0.27 -5.14
C SER A 218 1.98 0.91 -6.31
N ILE A 219 3.10 1.57 -6.06
CA ILE A 219 3.87 2.29 -7.08
C ILE A 219 5.36 1.99 -6.97
N GLU A 220 6.06 2.02 -8.10
CA GLU A 220 7.52 1.88 -8.12
C GLU A 220 8.19 3.24 -7.85
N ASN A 221 7.73 4.30 -8.52
CA ASN A 221 8.29 5.63 -8.32
C ASN A 221 7.59 6.35 -7.16
N ASN A 222 8.26 6.38 -6.02
CA ASN A 222 7.80 7.07 -4.81
C ASN A 222 8.35 8.50 -4.66
N GLU A 223 9.08 9.01 -5.65
CA GLU A 223 9.55 10.39 -5.63
C GLU A 223 8.41 11.36 -5.98
N TYR A 224 8.29 12.41 -5.17
CA TYR A 224 7.38 13.52 -5.47
C TYR A 224 7.89 14.34 -6.67
N PHE A 225 7.10 14.62 -7.70
CA PHE A 225 5.73 14.21 -7.96
C PHE A 225 5.68 12.93 -8.82
N SER A 226 4.91 11.92 -8.39
CA SER A 226 4.77 10.64 -9.07
C SER A 226 3.48 10.57 -9.88
N PHE A 227 3.63 10.50 -11.20
CA PHE A 227 2.50 10.29 -12.11
C PHE A 227 1.83 8.92 -11.91
N GLU A 228 2.59 7.92 -11.46
CA GLU A 228 2.07 6.59 -11.15
C GLU A 228 1.10 6.64 -9.96
N GLY A 229 1.47 7.36 -8.90
CA GLY A 229 0.61 7.59 -7.74
C GLY A 229 -0.68 8.30 -8.10
N ALA A 230 -0.60 9.38 -8.88
CA ALA A 230 -1.79 10.09 -9.36
C ALA A 230 -2.71 9.19 -10.20
N LYS A 231 -2.14 8.34 -11.07
CA LYS A 231 -2.90 7.38 -11.87
C LYS A 231 -3.55 6.28 -11.00
N ASP A 232 -2.89 5.83 -9.94
CA ASP A 232 -3.44 4.86 -8.99
C ASP A 232 -4.67 5.42 -8.27
N VAL A 233 -4.60 6.68 -7.83
CA VAL A 233 -5.74 7.41 -7.23
C VAL A 233 -6.91 7.49 -8.22
N ILE A 234 -6.66 7.95 -9.46
CA ILE A 234 -7.71 8.10 -10.47
C ILE A 234 -8.37 6.76 -10.80
N ARG A 235 -7.60 5.67 -10.86
CA ARG A 235 -8.13 4.31 -11.10
C ARG A 235 -9.06 3.86 -9.98
N GLN A 236 -8.67 4.07 -8.72
CA GLN A 236 -9.50 3.69 -7.57
C GLN A 236 -10.80 4.51 -7.46
N MET A 237 -10.80 5.72 -8.00
CA MET A 237 -11.99 6.58 -8.06
C MET A 237 -13.03 6.13 -9.09
N GLN A 238 -12.67 5.22 -10.02
CA GLN A 238 -13.57 4.76 -11.06
C GLN A 238 -14.70 3.91 -10.48
N TYR A 239 -15.91 4.12 -11.00
CA TYR A 239 -17.07 3.33 -10.62
C TYR A 239 -16.98 1.92 -11.21
N PHE A 240 -16.80 0.92 -10.35
CA PHE A 240 -16.92 -0.49 -10.72
C PHE A 240 -18.21 -1.06 -10.12
N LYS A 241 -19.14 -1.47 -10.98
CA LYS A 241 -20.38 -2.13 -10.55
C LYS A 241 -20.09 -3.60 -10.24
N GLN A 242 -19.65 -3.89 -9.02
CA GLN A 242 -19.66 -5.26 -8.51
C GLN A 242 -21.11 -5.67 -8.19
N PRO A 243 -21.49 -6.94 -8.42
CA PRO A 243 -22.78 -7.45 -7.96
C PRO A 243 -22.84 -7.34 -6.43
N ASP A 244 -23.99 -6.92 -5.91
CA ASP A 244 -24.24 -6.74 -4.48
C ASP A 244 -24.38 -8.11 -3.79
N LEU A 245 -23.25 -8.79 -3.65
CA LEU A 245 -23.12 -10.08 -2.99
C LEU A 245 -22.29 -9.91 -1.73
N GLU A 246 -22.72 -10.57 -0.66
CA GLU A 246 -21.99 -10.58 0.59
C GLU A 246 -20.59 -11.16 0.38
N THR A 247 -19.59 -10.44 0.88
CA THR A 247 -18.18 -10.82 0.83
C THR A 247 -17.69 -10.97 2.27
N PRO A 248 -16.89 -12.00 2.60
CA PRO A 248 -16.30 -12.10 3.93
C PRO A 248 -15.44 -10.87 4.23
N GLU A 249 -15.52 -10.38 5.46
CA GLU A 249 -14.68 -9.27 5.92
C GLU A 249 -13.20 -9.66 5.93
N TYR A 250 -12.35 -8.71 5.56
CA TYR A 250 -10.91 -8.88 5.57
C TYR A 250 -10.19 -7.55 5.82
N LYS A 251 -8.96 -7.66 6.34
CA LYS A 251 -8.01 -6.54 6.45
C LYS A 251 -6.97 -6.66 5.36
N VAL A 252 -6.55 -5.53 4.78
CA VAL A 252 -5.48 -5.51 3.77
C VAL A 252 -4.17 -5.10 4.43
N TRP A 253 -3.19 -5.99 4.42
CA TRP A 253 -1.86 -5.74 4.96
C TRP A 253 -0.92 -5.07 3.96
N LYS A 254 -1.09 -5.39 2.68
CA LYS A 254 -0.28 -4.86 1.59
C LYS A 254 -1.06 -4.89 0.28
N ARG A 255 -1.03 -3.80 -0.47
CA ARG A 255 -1.47 -3.70 -1.85
C ARG A 255 -0.33 -3.19 -2.72
N THR A 256 -0.01 -3.97 -3.74
CA THR A 256 0.89 -3.57 -4.82
C THR A 256 0.10 -3.26 -6.10
N ALA A 257 0.80 -2.90 -7.17
CA ALA A 257 0.21 -2.73 -8.49
C ALA A 257 -0.40 -4.03 -9.06
N VAL A 258 0.03 -5.21 -8.59
CA VAL A 258 -0.30 -6.52 -9.19
C VAL A 258 -0.97 -7.50 -8.24
N TYR A 259 -0.77 -7.39 -6.93
CA TYR A 259 -1.37 -8.27 -5.93
C TYR A 259 -1.73 -7.55 -4.62
N GLN A 260 -2.62 -8.17 -3.85
CA GLN A 260 -3.00 -7.77 -2.51
C GLN A 260 -2.82 -8.92 -1.51
N VAL A 261 -2.35 -8.59 -0.31
CA VAL A 261 -2.26 -9.50 0.84
C VAL A 261 -3.40 -9.16 1.79
N ARG A 262 -4.31 -10.11 1.97
CA ARG A 262 -5.52 -9.97 2.79
C ARG A 262 -5.50 -10.98 3.93
N GLU A 263 -5.93 -10.54 5.10
CA GLU A 263 -6.22 -11.40 6.25
C GLU A 263 -7.73 -11.46 6.44
N TYR A 264 -8.28 -12.67 6.37
CA TYR A 264 -9.71 -12.91 6.56
C TYR A 264 -10.02 -13.31 8.00
N GLU A 265 -11.13 -12.79 8.52
CA GLU A 265 -11.70 -13.25 9.79
C GLU A 265 -12.19 -14.71 9.66
N PRO A 266 -12.34 -15.45 10.78
CA PRO A 266 -12.89 -16.79 10.75
C PRO A 266 -14.26 -16.85 10.07
N VAL A 267 -14.39 -17.80 9.14
CA VAL A 267 -15.59 -17.97 8.31
C VAL A 267 -15.94 -19.44 8.21
N VAL A 268 -17.24 -19.68 8.05
CA VAL A 268 -17.80 -20.99 7.77
C VAL A 268 -17.93 -21.11 6.26
N MET A 269 -17.42 -22.21 5.71
CA MET A 269 -17.45 -22.48 4.28
C MET A 269 -18.04 -23.86 4.01
N VAL A 270 -18.65 -24.01 2.84
CA VAL A 270 -19.00 -25.32 2.28
C VAL A 270 -17.97 -25.66 1.23
N GLU A 271 -17.45 -26.88 1.32
CA GLU A 271 -16.44 -27.36 0.39
C GLU A 271 -16.84 -28.66 -0.31
N THR A 272 -16.29 -28.84 -1.51
CA THR A 272 -16.38 -30.09 -2.27
C THR A 272 -15.04 -30.40 -2.92
N ASP A 273 -14.69 -31.68 -2.95
CA ASP A 273 -13.52 -32.14 -3.67
C ASP A 273 -13.73 -31.98 -5.18
N CYS A 274 -12.67 -31.55 -5.86
CA CYS A 274 -12.65 -31.33 -7.29
C CYS A 274 -11.77 -32.38 -7.96
N ASP A 275 -12.35 -33.11 -8.90
CA ASP A 275 -11.60 -33.99 -9.81
C ASP A 275 -10.80 -33.18 -10.86
N SER A 276 -11.22 -31.93 -11.11
CA SER A 276 -10.51 -30.98 -11.97
C SER A 276 -10.84 -29.53 -11.61
N ILE A 277 -9.85 -28.64 -11.73
CA ILE A 277 -9.98 -27.20 -11.40
C ILE A 277 -10.89 -26.47 -12.43
N ALA A 278 -11.10 -27.03 -13.62
CA ALA A 278 -11.79 -26.40 -14.75
C ALA A 278 -13.24 -26.88 -14.99
N GLY A 279 -13.87 -27.55 -14.01
CA GLY A 279 -15.21 -28.13 -14.17
C GLY A 279 -16.34 -27.31 -13.56
N SER A 280 -17.30 -26.84 -14.37
CA SER A 280 -18.56 -26.20 -13.91
C SER A 280 -19.41 -27.11 -13.01
N ASN A 281 -19.23 -28.43 -13.12
CA ASN A 281 -19.94 -29.42 -12.31
C ASN A 281 -19.59 -29.34 -10.81
N ASN A 282 -18.37 -28.92 -10.46
CA ASN A 282 -17.94 -28.79 -9.08
C ASN A 282 -18.58 -27.56 -8.43
N PHE A 283 -18.61 -26.45 -9.18
CA PHE A 283 -19.37 -25.26 -8.77
C PHE A 283 -20.86 -25.56 -8.58
N ASN A 284 -21.50 -26.27 -9.52
CA ASN A 284 -22.90 -26.66 -9.40
C ASN A 284 -23.20 -27.53 -8.18
N THR A 285 -22.19 -28.24 -7.66
CA THR A 285 -22.33 -29.06 -6.46
C THR A 285 -22.40 -28.16 -5.23
N VAL A 286 -21.39 -27.34 -4.98
CA VAL A 286 -21.37 -26.41 -3.83
C VAL A 286 -22.50 -25.39 -3.92
N ALA A 287 -22.77 -24.84 -5.11
CA ALA A 287 -23.91 -23.95 -5.33
C ALA A 287 -25.25 -24.67 -5.07
N GLY A 288 -25.33 -25.97 -5.35
CA GLY A 288 -26.49 -26.79 -5.02
C GLY A 288 -26.84 -26.75 -3.54
N TYR A 289 -25.83 -26.81 -2.66
CA TYR A 289 -26.03 -26.69 -1.22
C TYR A 289 -26.67 -25.34 -0.84
N ILE A 290 -26.15 -24.25 -1.39
CA ILE A 290 -26.67 -22.87 -1.19
C ILE A 290 -28.12 -22.75 -1.68
N PHE A 291 -28.47 -23.42 -2.77
CA PHE A 291 -29.81 -23.38 -3.36
C PHE A 291 -30.80 -24.44 -2.83
N GLY A 292 -30.52 -25.04 -1.67
CA GLY A 292 -31.47 -25.92 -0.97
C GLY A 292 -31.27 -27.42 -1.20
N LYS A 293 -30.13 -27.86 -1.74
CA LYS A 293 -29.71 -29.27 -1.74
C LYS A 293 -28.93 -29.62 -0.47
N ASN A 294 -29.40 -29.14 0.68
CA ASN A 294 -28.91 -29.52 2.01
C ASN A 294 -30.02 -30.28 2.76
N GLU A 295 -29.67 -30.93 3.87
CA GLU A 295 -30.61 -31.79 4.62
C GLU A 295 -31.88 -31.06 5.09
N LYS A 296 -31.77 -29.75 5.34
CA LYS A 296 -32.89 -28.90 5.77
C LYS A 296 -33.71 -28.33 4.60
N GLY A 297 -33.28 -28.53 3.35
CA GLY A 297 -33.89 -27.89 2.18
C GLY A 297 -33.79 -26.37 2.17
N GLU A 298 -32.89 -25.79 2.97
CA GLU A 298 -32.81 -24.36 3.25
C GLU A 298 -32.08 -23.61 2.12
N LYS A 299 -32.64 -22.47 1.70
CA LYS A 299 -32.00 -21.63 0.69
C LYS A 299 -31.22 -20.49 1.35
N MET A 300 -29.95 -20.39 1.00
CA MET A 300 -29.03 -19.37 1.50
C MET A 300 -28.72 -18.35 0.40
N LYS A 301 -28.32 -17.14 0.77
CA LYS A 301 -27.86 -16.12 -0.20
C LYS A 301 -26.48 -16.52 -0.75
N MET A 302 -26.26 -16.27 -2.03
CA MET A 302 -24.95 -16.45 -2.66
C MET A 302 -23.96 -15.40 -2.14
N THR A 303 -22.70 -15.81 -1.99
CA THR A 303 -21.60 -14.95 -1.56
C THR A 303 -20.50 -14.92 -2.62
N THR A 304 -19.54 -14.01 -2.44
CA THR A 304 -18.36 -13.89 -3.29
C THR A 304 -17.11 -13.67 -2.41
N PRO A 305 -15.90 -14.09 -2.82
CA PRO A 305 -15.58 -14.90 -3.98
C PRO A 305 -15.75 -16.40 -3.72
N VAL A 306 -15.64 -17.19 -4.78
CA VAL A 306 -15.47 -18.65 -4.70
C VAL A 306 -13.98 -18.95 -4.63
N PHE A 307 -13.56 -19.73 -3.63
CA PHE A 307 -12.16 -20.10 -3.45
C PHE A 307 -11.87 -21.46 -4.07
N THR A 308 -10.65 -21.63 -4.58
CA THR A 308 -10.11 -22.94 -4.97
C THR A 308 -8.83 -23.18 -4.19
N GLU A 309 -8.79 -24.26 -3.43
CA GLU A 309 -7.63 -24.70 -2.68
C GLU A 309 -7.01 -25.91 -3.38
N THR A 310 -5.69 -26.00 -3.44
CA THR A 310 -4.98 -27.14 -4.01
C THR A 310 -4.02 -27.71 -2.98
N THR A 311 -4.12 -29.00 -2.68
CA THR A 311 -3.16 -29.67 -1.80
C THR A 311 -1.89 -30.03 -2.58
N GLY A 312 -0.81 -29.30 -2.35
CA GLY A 312 0.54 -29.59 -2.87
C GLY A 312 1.14 -28.48 -3.74
N SER A 313 2.46 -28.46 -3.84
CA SER A 313 3.27 -27.47 -4.58
C SER A 313 3.27 -27.64 -6.09
N ALA A 314 2.45 -28.54 -6.64
CA ALA A 314 2.26 -28.73 -8.07
C ALA A 314 0.78 -28.55 -8.44
N PRO A 315 0.46 -27.89 -9.57
CA PRO A 315 -0.91 -27.79 -10.09
C PRO A 315 -1.34 -29.14 -10.70
N SER A 316 -1.38 -30.19 -9.88
CA SER A 316 -2.04 -31.44 -10.21
C SER A 316 -3.49 -31.34 -9.78
N ALA A 317 -4.41 -31.67 -10.68
CA ALA A 317 -5.86 -31.62 -10.47
C ALA A 317 -6.36 -32.56 -9.34
N SER A 318 -5.52 -33.48 -8.85
CA SER A 318 -5.89 -34.44 -7.81
C SER A 318 -5.84 -33.80 -6.42
N GLY A 319 -7.01 -33.57 -5.81
CA GLY A 319 -7.12 -33.08 -4.43
C GLY A 319 -7.38 -31.58 -4.30
N ALA A 320 -7.80 -30.91 -5.38
CA ALA A 320 -8.29 -29.55 -5.28
C ALA A 320 -9.64 -29.52 -4.56
N LYS A 321 -9.91 -28.47 -3.79
CA LYS A 321 -11.21 -28.22 -3.14
C LYS A 321 -11.78 -26.91 -3.63
N LEU A 322 -13.07 -26.90 -3.94
CA LEU A 322 -13.81 -25.68 -4.23
C LEU A 322 -14.62 -25.29 -3.00
N GLN A 323 -14.52 -24.02 -2.60
CA GLN A 323 -15.06 -23.51 -1.36
C GLN A 323 -15.92 -22.28 -1.62
N ILE A 324 -17.11 -22.23 -1.02
CA ILE A 324 -17.95 -21.04 -0.98
C ILE A 324 -18.21 -20.68 0.48
N VAL A 325 -18.03 -19.40 0.80
CA VAL A 325 -18.29 -18.88 2.15
C VAL A 325 -19.79 -18.80 2.39
N LEU A 326 -20.25 -19.27 3.55
CA LEU A 326 -21.65 -19.12 3.92
C LEU A 326 -21.93 -17.66 4.36
N PRO A 327 -23.15 -17.14 4.08
CA PRO A 327 -23.52 -15.80 4.51
C PRO A 327 -23.52 -15.71 6.04
N SER A 328 -23.29 -14.50 6.57
CA SER A 328 -23.20 -14.21 8.00
C SER A 328 -24.43 -14.66 8.79
N SER A 329 -25.62 -14.69 8.17
CA SER A 329 -26.85 -15.23 8.77
C SER A 329 -26.74 -16.70 9.20
N CYS A 330 -25.81 -17.46 8.64
CA CYS A 330 -25.58 -18.86 8.96
C CYS A 330 -24.56 -19.07 10.09
N LYS A 331 -23.88 -18.02 10.59
CA LYS A 331 -22.86 -18.13 11.65
C LYS A 331 -23.44 -18.37 13.05
N SER A 332 -24.75 -18.24 13.26
CA SER A 332 -25.38 -18.20 14.59
C SER A 332 -26.21 -19.43 14.98
N SER A 333 -26.01 -20.58 14.32
CA SER A 333 -26.82 -21.78 14.56
C SER A 333 -26.03 -22.97 15.12
N GLU A 334 -25.08 -22.72 16.02
CA GLU A 334 -24.47 -23.76 16.87
C GLU A 334 -25.00 -23.72 18.29
#